data_AF-A0A1D3CT63-F1
#
_entry.id   AF-A0A1D3CT63-F1
#
_cell.length_a   1.000
_cell.length_b   1.000
_cell.length_c   1.000
_cell.angle_alpha   90.00
_cell.angle_beta   90.00
_cell.angle_gamma   90.00
#
_symmetry.space_group_name_H-M   'P 1'
#
loop_
_entity.id
_entity.type
_entity.pdbx_description
1 polymer ?
#
loop_
_entity_poly.entity_id
_entity_poly.type
_entity_poly.pdbx_seq_one_letter_code
_entity_poly.pdbx_strand_id
1 'polypeptide(L)'
;MASSYRLVPISILCTSLVTLALFRCVLSQCTRFVAFGPSAPVEGTDSSLTNATSLQEADGCKGAKAPMKKDAASLQQLDSFTRAVNQSIQGLYATQSDPMTKVEQLLSSLRKRFDDVHAEVKRRGEEFARYKEGIRQADSAEHQITSDRDRVRQRTEELTQSLTALSKRVADAAHTKKTYLHVLQRTKQEKDMVRQKNLLLQSKLRALGLELKDGHRALDQRLAEWQKSVVANAAAVALSASSGKWRRMLCIEKLIANFLQKSNVNNVEKWQYTEDTFQKIREATGLVDVMEIVSKFLNRDSENQKLKQLAVEAERNLEGSRKEYHEIVRRAVEELALGSCSHIRSLYAALDAHAQSWNRGLHSYDARCSLPEHSLEGAEEAKRCAASINAKLMQLGLEGAYDFNADASLECYCQHLQEQSIPALFALLPDTKKQSQS
;
A
#
# COMPACT_ATOMS: atom_id res chain seq x y z
N MET A 1 26.55 46.02 6.41
CA MET A 1 26.49 44.77 7.20
C MET A 1 25.87 43.71 6.32
N ALA A 2 26.70 42.76 5.87
CA ALA A 2 26.37 41.80 4.82
C ALA A 2 25.50 40.64 5.34
N SER A 3 24.44 40.33 4.59
CA SER A 3 23.49 39.26 4.89
C SER A 3 23.90 37.99 4.13
N SER A 4 24.29 36.94 4.87
CA SER A 4 24.63 35.62 4.33
C SER A 4 23.39 34.72 4.31
N TYR A 5 22.84 34.47 3.13
CA TYR A 5 21.85 33.40 2.91
C TYR A 5 22.58 32.10 2.56
N ARG A 6 22.51 31.10 3.46
CA ARG A 6 22.99 29.73 3.19
C ARG A 6 21.91 28.95 2.43
N LEU A 7 22.19 28.63 1.17
CA LEU A 7 21.47 27.63 0.39
C LEU A 7 21.80 26.22 0.94
N VAL A 8 20.77 25.46 1.27
CA VAL A 8 20.86 24.04 1.64
C VAL A 8 20.95 23.20 0.36
N PRO A 9 21.84 22.20 0.27
CA PRO A 9 22.04 21.45 -0.96
C PRO A 9 20.96 20.38 -1.18
N ILE A 10 20.39 20.37 -2.39
CA ILE A 10 19.41 19.40 -2.92
C ILE A 10 19.97 17.96 -3.02
N SER A 11 21.26 17.75 -2.72
CA SER A 11 21.94 16.46 -2.87
C SER A 11 21.50 15.36 -1.89
N ILE A 12 20.82 15.68 -0.79
CA ILE A 12 20.41 14.69 0.23
C ILE A 12 19.08 13.99 -0.14
N LEU A 13 18.26 14.61 -1.00
CA LEU A 13 16.99 14.02 -1.45
C LEU A 13 17.17 12.97 -2.56
N CYS A 14 18.24 13.05 -3.38
CA CYS A 14 18.48 12.08 -4.45
C CYS A 14 19.04 10.74 -3.97
N THR A 15 19.87 10.73 -2.91
CA THR A 15 20.43 9.47 -2.37
C THR A 15 19.38 8.61 -1.67
N SER A 16 18.31 9.21 -1.15
CA SER A 16 17.28 8.49 -0.38
C SER A 16 16.30 7.71 -1.28
N LEU A 17 16.07 8.16 -2.51
CA LEU A 17 15.17 7.51 -3.48
C LEU A 17 15.80 6.31 -4.18
N VAL A 18 17.13 6.32 -4.38
CA VAL A 18 17.86 5.20 -5.01
C VAL A 18 17.96 4.00 -4.06
N THR A 19 18.13 4.23 -2.75
CA THR A 19 18.19 3.16 -1.74
C THR A 19 16.84 2.45 -1.55
N LEU A 20 15.73 3.17 -1.71
CA LEU A 20 14.37 2.61 -1.64
C LEU A 20 13.99 1.77 -2.87
N ALA A 21 14.55 2.10 -4.04
CA ALA A 21 14.34 1.31 -5.27
C ALA A 21 15.09 -0.03 -5.25
N LEU A 22 16.31 -0.05 -4.70
CA LEU A 22 17.11 -1.28 -4.58
C LEU A 22 16.56 -2.25 -3.53
N PHE A 23 15.94 -1.74 -2.45
CA PHE A 23 15.34 -2.59 -1.42
C PHE A 23 14.08 -3.32 -1.91
N ARG A 24 13.32 -2.73 -2.85
CA ARG A 24 12.14 -3.38 -3.46
C ARG A 24 12.52 -4.46 -4.49
N CYS A 25 13.69 -4.37 -5.11
CA CYS A 25 14.15 -5.36 -6.07
C CYS A 25 14.61 -6.66 -5.39
N VAL A 26 15.27 -6.55 -4.23
CA VAL A 26 15.78 -7.71 -3.46
C VAL A 26 14.65 -8.49 -2.76
N LEU A 27 13.60 -7.81 -2.28
CA LEU A 27 12.44 -8.47 -1.66
C LEU A 27 11.52 -9.19 -2.66
N SER A 28 11.64 -8.90 -3.96
CA SER A 28 10.83 -9.55 -5.00
C SER A 28 11.42 -10.89 -5.49
N GLN A 29 12.66 -11.25 -5.11
CA GLN A 29 13.32 -12.47 -5.58
C GLN A 29 13.36 -13.61 -4.54
N CYS A 30 12.98 -13.37 -3.28
CA CYS A 30 13.07 -14.38 -2.21
C CYS A 30 11.81 -15.24 -1.98
N THR A 31 10.77 -15.15 -2.80
CA THR A 31 9.48 -15.88 -2.59
C THR A 31 9.21 -17.01 -3.58
N ARG A 32 10.22 -17.52 -4.28
CA ARG A 32 10.09 -18.72 -5.12
C ARG A 32 11.19 -19.73 -4.83
N PHE A 33 11.08 -20.46 -3.73
CA PHE A 33 11.66 -21.80 -3.61
C PHE A 33 10.90 -22.58 -2.55
N VAL A 34 10.84 -23.90 -2.73
CA VAL A 34 10.22 -24.94 -1.90
C VAL A 34 8.80 -25.35 -2.30
N ALA A 35 8.74 -26.25 -3.29
CA ALA A 35 7.73 -27.31 -3.40
C ALA A 35 8.39 -28.59 -3.96
N PHE A 36 7.77 -29.74 -3.64
CA PHE A 36 8.15 -31.16 -3.88
C PHE A 36 9.09 -31.78 -2.83
N GLY A 37 8.82 -32.96 -2.27
CA GLY A 37 7.82 -34.01 -2.55
C GLY A 37 8.09 -35.24 -1.65
N PRO A 38 7.28 -36.32 -1.73
CA PRO A 38 7.03 -37.27 -0.63
C PRO A 38 7.72 -38.66 -0.74
N SER A 39 7.81 -39.39 0.38
CA SER A 39 8.07 -40.85 0.48
C SER A 39 7.89 -41.27 1.96
N ALA A 40 7.53 -42.46 2.42
CA ALA A 40 6.94 -43.73 1.99
C ALA A 40 6.64 -44.47 3.34
N PRO A 41 5.87 -45.57 3.38
CA PRO A 41 5.42 -46.21 4.61
C PRO A 41 6.42 -47.24 5.14
N VAL A 42 6.44 -47.47 6.46
CA VAL A 42 7.29 -48.46 7.13
C VAL A 42 6.42 -49.47 7.89
N GLU A 43 6.80 -50.74 7.69
CA GLU A 43 6.39 -52.00 8.33
C GLU A 43 6.40 -51.89 9.88
N GLY A 44 5.55 -52.57 10.66
CA GLY A 44 5.42 -54.02 10.77
C GLY A 44 6.24 -54.50 11.97
N THR A 45 5.60 -54.81 13.11
CA THR A 45 6.23 -55.57 14.21
C THR A 45 5.20 -56.32 15.03
N ASP A 46 5.45 -57.63 15.15
CA ASP A 46 4.76 -58.64 15.95
C ASP A 46 4.84 -58.37 17.46
N SER A 47 3.95 -59.01 18.25
CA SER A 47 4.34 -59.95 19.34
C SER A 47 3.25 -60.18 20.40
N SER A 48 2.85 -61.45 20.52
CA SER A 48 2.87 -62.27 21.77
C SER A 48 1.66 -62.35 22.75
N LEU A 49 1.55 -63.56 23.32
CA LEU A 49 0.93 -64.00 24.61
C LEU A 49 -0.61 -64.26 24.58
N THR A 50 -1.23 -65.28 25.20
CA THR A 50 -0.84 -66.43 26.06
C THR A 50 -2.07 -67.35 26.25
N ASN A 51 -1.81 -68.66 26.36
CA ASN A 51 -2.45 -69.71 27.20
C ASN A 51 -3.92 -69.61 27.66
N ALA A 52 -4.68 -70.71 27.48
CA ALA A 52 -5.37 -71.41 28.57
C ALA A 52 -5.94 -72.79 28.15
N THR A 53 -5.86 -73.68 29.13
CA THR A 53 -6.10 -75.12 29.22
C THR A 53 -7.60 -75.48 29.31
N SER A 54 -7.98 -76.69 28.86
CA SER A 54 -9.02 -77.54 29.47
C SER A 54 -9.31 -78.75 28.55
N LEU A 55 -9.11 -79.96 29.05
CA LEU A 55 -9.60 -81.20 28.43
C LEU A 55 -10.14 -82.10 29.55
N GLN A 56 -11.37 -82.55 29.33
CA GLN A 56 -12.19 -83.36 30.20
C GLN A 56 -12.29 -84.79 29.62
N GLU A 57 -12.62 -85.70 30.53
CA GLU A 57 -12.54 -87.16 30.54
C GLU A 57 -13.43 -87.92 29.53
N ALA A 58 -13.33 -89.26 29.63
CA ALA A 58 -14.32 -90.32 29.36
C ALA A 58 -13.96 -91.26 28.19
N ASP A 59 -14.24 -92.56 28.19
CA ASP A 59 -14.63 -93.58 29.18
C ASP A 59 -14.59 -94.93 28.41
N GLY A 60 -14.71 -96.05 29.12
CA GLY A 60 -14.34 -97.41 28.70
C GLY A 60 -15.15 -98.07 27.58
N CYS A 61 -14.76 -99.31 27.27
CA CYS A 61 -15.72 -100.34 26.87
C CYS A 61 -15.20 -101.76 27.10
N LYS A 62 -16.05 -102.55 27.76
CA LYS A 62 -15.91 -103.93 28.22
C LYS A 62 -16.27 -104.95 27.14
N GLY A 63 -15.89 -106.21 27.39
CA GLY A 63 -16.62 -107.41 26.95
C GLY A 63 -15.75 -108.43 26.21
N ALA A 64 -15.96 -109.74 26.27
CA ALA A 64 -16.78 -110.63 27.10
C ALA A 64 -16.27 -112.06 26.85
N LYS A 65 -16.31 -112.94 27.86
CA LYS A 65 -15.96 -114.37 27.78
C LYS A 65 -17.15 -115.20 27.28
N ALA A 66 -16.88 -116.29 26.55
CA ALA A 66 -17.78 -117.43 26.41
C ALA A 66 -17.03 -118.79 26.47
N PRO A 67 -17.65 -119.87 27.00
CA PRO A 67 -16.99 -121.14 27.33
C PRO A 67 -17.35 -122.28 26.36
N MET A 68 -16.39 -123.14 26.02
CA MET A 68 -16.68 -124.41 25.32
C MET A 68 -16.62 -125.62 26.25
N LYS A 69 -17.59 -126.50 25.99
CA LYS A 69 -18.08 -127.63 26.77
C LYS A 69 -17.83 -128.90 25.95
N LYS A 70 -17.53 -129.99 26.67
CA LYS A 70 -17.86 -131.41 26.38
C LYS A 70 -16.98 -132.18 25.38
N ASP A 71 -16.11 -133.01 25.94
CA ASP A 71 -15.70 -134.30 25.36
C ASP A 71 -16.34 -135.43 26.16
N ALA A 72 -17.51 -135.90 25.72
CA ALA A 72 -18.22 -137.06 26.27
C ALA A 72 -18.29 -138.24 25.28
N ALA A 73 -17.65 -138.14 24.11
CA ALA A 73 -17.73 -139.14 23.05
C ALA A 73 -16.62 -140.21 23.10
N SER A 74 -15.58 -140.01 23.89
CA SER A 74 -14.41 -140.91 23.98
C SER A 74 -14.64 -142.17 24.83
N LEU A 75 -15.73 -142.24 25.61
CA LEU A 75 -16.04 -143.40 26.46
C LEU A 75 -16.86 -144.50 25.76
N GLN A 76 -17.57 -144.22 24.65
CA GLN A 76 -18.40 -145.22 23.96
C GLN A 76 -17.62 -146.21 23.08
N GLN A 77 -16.42 -145.86 22.60
CA GLN A 77 -15.63 -146.79 21.77
C GLN A 77 -15.00 -147.93 22.57
N LEU A 78 -14.71 -147.73 23.86
CA LEU A 78 -14.07 -148.74 24.72
C LEU A 78 -15.00 -149.93 25.04
N ASP A 79 -16.31 -149.68 25.17
CA ASP A 79 -17.33 -150.72 25.41
C ASP A 79 -17.60 -151.64 24.21
N SER A 80 -17.31 -151.16 22.99
CA SER A 80 -17.48 -151.95 21.76
C SER A 80 -16.34 -152.96 21.55
N PHE A 81 -15.12 -152.60 21.96
CA PHE A 81 -13.94 -153.45 21.87
C PHE A 81 -14.03 -154.64 22.85
N THR A 82 -14.40 -154.38 24.10
CA THR A 82 -14.58 -155.41 25.13
C THR A 82 -15.65 -156.44 24.75
N ARG A 83 -16.72 -156.02 24.06
CA ARG A 83 -17.77 -156.94 23.57
C ARG A 83 -17.31 -157.84 22.42
N ALA A 84 -16.52 -157.32 21.47
CA ALA A 84 -16.04 -158.09 20.33
C ALA A 84 -14.95 -159.13 20.72
N VAL A 85 -14.11 -158.80 21.71
CA VAL A 85 -13.12 -159.74 22.25
C VAL A 85 -13.82 -160.90 22.97
N ASN A 86 -14.86 -160.63 23.77
CA ASN A 86 -15.62 -161.67 24.46
C ASN A 86 -16.39 -162.60 23.51
N GLN A 87 -16.92 -162.10 22.39
CA GLN A 87 -17.56 -162.94 21.36
C GLN A 87 -16.55 -163.83 20.62
N SER A 88 -15.31 -163.36 20.43
CA SER A 88 -14.26 -164.14 19.78
C SER A 88 -13.72 -165.26 20.69
N ILE A 89 -13.68 -165.03 22.00
CA ILE A 89 -13.31 -166.06 23.00
C ILE A 89 -14.38 -167.16 23.10
N GLN A 90 -15.66 -166.82 22.98
CA GLN A 90 -16.76 -167.81 23.00
C GLN A 90 -16.82 -168.68 21.73
N GLY A 91 -16.41 -168.17 20.57
CA GLY A 91 -16.35 -168.95 19.32
C GLY A 91 -15.30 -170.08 19.33
N LEU A 92 -14.30 -170.01 20.22
CA LEU A 92 -13.21 -171.00 20.29
C LEU A 92 -13.62 -172.36 20.89
N TYR A 93 -14.75 -172.44 21.61
CA TYR A 93 -15.18 -173.68 22.29
C TYR A 93 -16.16 -174.55 21.48
N ALA A 94 -16.65 -174.09 20.32
CA ALA A 94 -17.83 -174.69 19.68
C ALA A 94 -17.57 -175.56 18.44
N THR A 95 -16.33 -175.79 18.00
CA THR A 95 -16.09 -176.60 16.78
C THR A 95 -14.78 -177.39 16.86
N GLN A 96 -14.87 -178.68 16.55
CA GLN A 96 -13.79 -179.67 16.54
C GLN A 96 -12.94 -179.53 15.25
N SER A 97 -12.27 -178.39 15.11
CA SER A 97 -11.22 -178.17 14.11
C SER A 97 -9.92 -177.87 14.85
N ASP A 98 -8.80 -178.27 14.26
CA ASP A 98 -7.45 -178.08 14.81
C ASP A 98 -7.34 -176.70 15.49
N PRO A 99 -7.18 -176.65 16.83
CA PRO A 99 -7.21 -175.40 17.59
C PRO A 99 -6.18 -174.40 17.07
N MET A 100 -5.12 -174.89 16.39
CA MET A 100 -4.13 -174.01 15.79
C MET A 100 -4.66 -173.15 14.65
N THR A 101 -5.45 -173.68 13.71
CA THR A 101 -5.90 -172.91 12.53
C THR A 101 -6.88 -171.80 12.93
N LYS A 102 -7.68 -172.02 13.97
CA LYS A 102 -8.56 -170.99 14.53
C LYS A 102 -7.81 -169.91 15.27
N VAL A 103 -6.77 -170.28 16.02
CA VAL A 103 -5.88 -169.32 16.65
C VAL A 103 -5.17 -168.51 15.57
N GLU A 104 -4.70 -169.11 14.47
CA GLU A 104 -4.11 -168.40 13.33
C GLU A 104 -5.09 -167.43 12.66
N GLN A 105 -6.33 -167.87 12.41
CA GLN A 105 -7.36 -167.01 11.80
C GLN A 105 -7.76 -165.87 12.73
N LEU A 106 -7.86 -166.13 14.04
CA LEU A 106 -8.11 -165.13 15.06
C LEU A 106 -6.94 -164.14 15.14
N LEU A 107 -5.70 -164.62 15.14
CA LEU A 107 -4.49 -163.79 15.14
C LEU A 107 -4.36 -162.96 13.86
N SER A 108 -4.71 -163.52 12.69
CA SER A 108 -4.72 -162.78 11.41
C SER A 108 -5.81 -161.71 11.37
N SER A 109 -6.99 -162.00 11.92
CA SER A 109 -8.09 -161.04 12.06
C SER A 109 -7.76 -159.94 13.06
N LEU A 110 -7.17 -160.30 14.21
CA LEU A 110 -6.64 -159.36 15.20
C LEU A 110 -5.56 -158.47 14.59
N ARG A 111 -4.63 -159.04 13.81
CA ARG A 111 -3.57 -158.28 13.14
C ARG A 111 -4.13 -157.32 12.11
N LYS A 112 -5.05 -157.75 11.25
CA LYS A 112 -5.72 -156.86 10.29
C LYS A 112 -6.48 -155.73 10.99
N ARG A 113 -7.25 -156.05 12.04
CA ARG A 113 -7.94 -155.02 12.83
C ARG A 113 -6.96 -154.07 13.53
N PHE A 114 -5.85 -154.59 14.02
CA PHE A 114 -4.77 -153.78 14.58
C PHE A 114 -4.18 -152.84 13.53
N ASP A 115 -3.88 -153.34 12.33
CA ASP A 115 -3.34 -152.55 11.22
C ASP A 115 -4.35 -151.50 10.73
N ASP A 116 -5.64 -151.84 10.61
CA ASP A 116 -6.72 -150.92 10.25
C ASP A 116 -6.89 -149.81 11.29
N VAL A 117 -6.89 -150.17 12.58
CA VAL A 117 -6.93 -149.20 13.68
C VAL A 117 -5.67 -148.34 13.69
N HIS A 118 -4.49 -148.92 13.45
CA HIS A 118 -3.24 -148.18 13.39
C HIS A 118 -3.20 -147.21 12.20
N ALA A 119 -3.68 -147.64 11.03
CA ALA A 119 -3.83 -146.80 9.85
C ALA A 119 -4.83 -145.66 10.10
N GLU A 120 -5.96 -145.94 10.76
CA GLU A 120 -6.94 -144.91 11.13
C GLU A 120 -6.39 -143.94 12.19
N VAL A 121 -5.66 -144.43 13.19
CA VAL A 121 -4.97 -143.57 14.18
C VAL A 121 -3.93 -142.69 13.50
N LYS A 122 -3.17 -143.23 12.54
CA LYS A 122 -2.22 -142.45 11.75
C LYS A 122 -2.92 -141.38 10.91
N ARG A 123 -3.98 -141.76 10.19
CA ARG A 123 -4.81 -140.86 9.37
C ARG A 123 -5.40 -139.74 10.23
N ARG A 124 -6.02 -140.08 11.37
CA ARG A 124 -6.53 -139.10 12.34
C ARG A 124 -5.43 -138.26 12.96
N GLY A 125 -4.23 -138.81 13.16
CA GLY A 125 -3.05 -138.07 13.63
C GLY A 125 -2.62 -137.00 12.63
N GLU A 126 -2.60 -137.32 11.34
CA GLU A 126 -2.33 -136.37 10.25
C GLU A 126 -3.44 -135.31 10.12
N GLU A 127 -4.71 -135.70 10.21
CA GLU A 127 -5.84 -134.75 10.23
C GLU A 127 -5.75 -133.82 11.45
N PHE A 128 -5.46 -134.37 12.63
CA PHE A 128 -5.28 -133.59 13.84
C PHE A 128 -4.08 -132.63 13.72
N ALA A 129 -2.99 -133.05 13.08
CA ALA A 129 -1.87 -132.16 12.77
C ALA A 129 -2.29 -131.03 11.81
N ARG A 130 -3.09 -131.32 10.77
CA ARG A 130 -3.65 -130.31 9.87
C ARG A 130 -4.58 -129.34 10.59
N TYR A 131 -5.47 -129.82 11.45
CA TYR A 131 -6.34 -128.97 12.26
C TYR A 131 -5.55 -128.10 13.22
N LYS A 132 -4.50 -128.65 13.87
CA LYS A 132 -3.59 -127.85 14.71
C LYS A 132 -2.90 -126.75 13.93
N GLU A 133 -2.40 -127.06 12.73
CA GLU A 133 -1.75 -126.05 11.88
C GLU A 133 -2.75 -125.00 11.37
N GLY A 134 -3.96 -125.42 11.00
CA GLY A 134 -5.05 -124.50 10.63
C GLY A 134 -5.43 -123.56 11.76
N ILE A 135 -5.50 -124.05 13.01
CA ILE A 135 -5.71 -123.21 14.20
C ILE A 135 -4.55 -122.22 14.37
N ARG A 136 -3.29 -122.66 14.25
CA ARG A 136 -2.13 -121.74 14.33
C ARG A 136 -2.16 -120.65 13.27
N GLN A 137 -2.53 -120.98 12.04
CA GLN A 137 -2.65 -120.00 10.96
C GLN A 137 -3.79 -119.01 11.21
N ALA A 138 -4.94 -119.50 11.70
CA ALA A 138 -6.05 -118.66 12.11
C ALA A 138 -5.65 -117.71 13.26
N ASP A 139 -4.99 -118.22 14.30
CA ASP A 139 -4.50 -117.42 15.43
C ASP A 139 -3.49 -116.35 14.96
N SER A 140 -2.58 -116.71 14.05
CA SER A 140 -1.62 -115.76 13.47
C SER A 140 -2.32 -114.68 12.64
N ALA A 141 -3.34 -115.04 11.85
CA ALA A 141 -4.12 -114.10 11.06
C ALA A 141 -4.97 -113.18 11.96
N GLU A 142 -5.56 -113.72 13.03
CA GLU A 142 -6.30 -112.95 14.03
C GLU A 142 -5.38 -111.94 14.75
N HIS A 143 -4.16 -112.35 15.10
CA HIS A 143 -3.18 -111.45 15.70
C HIS A 143 -2.77 -110.32 14.76
N GLN A 144 -2.60 -110.63 13.46
CA GLN A 144 -2.31 -109.63 12.43
C GLN A 144 -3.48 -108.65 12.26
N ILE A 145 -4.72 -109.14 12.17
CA ILE A 145 -5.93 -108.29 12.08
C ILE A 145 -6.06 -107.40 13.31
N THR A 146 -5.78 -107.94 14.50
CA THR A 146 -5.83 -107.17 15.75
C THR A 146 -4.77 -106.06 15.75
N SER A 147 -3.54 -106.37 15.34
CA SER A 147 -2.46 -105.38 15.19
C SER A 147 -2.79 -104.29 14.18
N ASP A 148 -3.32 -104.65 13.01
CA ASP A 148 -3.70 -103.69 11.97
C ASP A 148 -4.90 -102.84 12.40
N ARG A 149 -5.87 -103.43 13.12
CA ARG A 149 -6.99 -102.70 13.72
C ARG A 149 -6.50 -101.68 14.74
N ASP A 150 -5.54 -102.03 15.59
CA ASP A 150 -4.95 -101.10 16.56
C ASP A 150 -4.19 -99.97 15.86
N ARG A 151 -3.46 -100.27 14.78
CA ARG A 151 -2.79 -99.26 13.95
C ARG A 151 -3.77 -98.29 13.27
N VAL A 152 -4.88 -98.81 12.72
CA VAL A 152 -5.93 -97.98 12.12
C VAL A 152 -6.60 -97.12 13.18
N ARG A 153 -6.88 -97.69 14.36
CA ARG A 153 -7.44 -96.94 15.49
C ARG A 153 -6.51 -95.81 15.92
N GLN A 154 -5.22 -96.09 16.11
CA GLN A 154 -4.24 -95.07 16.46
C GLN A 154 -4.19 -93.93 15.43
N ARG A 155 -4.14 -94.25 14.13
CA ARG A 155 -4.17 -93.23 13.07
C ARG A 155 -5.47 -92.43 13.07
N THR A 156 -6.60 -93.08 13.36
CA THR A 156 -7.91 -92.40 13.45
C THR A 156 -7.93 -91.43 14.63
N GLU A 157 -7.37 -91.83 15.77
CA GLU A 157 -7.23 -90.98 16.96
C GLU A 157 -6.28 -89.79 16.68
N GLU A 158 -5.12 -90.03 16.05
CA GLU A 158 -4.19 -88.97 15.63
C GLU A 158 -4.82 -87.97 14.65
N LEU A 159 -5.55 -88.46 13.64
CA LEU A 159 -6.26 -87.60 12.70
C LEU A 159 -7.38 -86.81 13.37
N THR A 160 -8.09 -87.43 14.32
CA THR A 160 -9.15 -86.75 15.10
C THR A 160 -8.57 -85.66 15.99
N GLN A 161 -7.42 -85.92 16.65
CA GLN A 161 -6.69 -84.91 17.42
C GLN A 161 -6.18 -83.77 16.54
N SER A 162 -5.65 -84.08 15.35
CA SER A 162 -5.21 -83.07 14.38
C SER A 162 -6.38 -82.21 13.89
N LEU A 163 -7.53 -82.82 13.56
CA LEU A 163 -8.73 -82.13 13.10
C LEU A 163 -9.33 -81.22 14.18
N THR A 164 -9.38 -81.69 15.42
CA THR A 164 -9.84 -80.87 16.57
C THR A 164 -8.87 -79.71 16.85
N ALA A 165 -7.56 -79.94 16.77
CA ALA A 165 -6.55 -78.88 16.90
C ALA A 165 -6.68 -77.83 15.78
N LEU A 166 -6.87 -78.25 14.53
CA LEU A 166 -7.05 -77.34 13.40
C LEU A 166 -8.35 -76.54 13.52
N SER A 167 -9.44 -77.20 13.92
CA SER A 167 -10.73 -76.55 14.19
C SER A 167 -10.60 -75.45 15.26
N LYS A 168 -9.88 -75.74 16.35
CA LYS A 168 -9.55 -74.74 17.38
C LYS A 168 -8.76 -73.56 16.81
N ARG A 169 -7.73 -73.80 16.00
CA ARG A 169 -6.94 -72.73 15.34
C ARG A 169 -7.79 -71.87 14.40
N VAL A 170 -8.75 -72.47 13.69
CA VAL A 170 -9.70 -71.73 12.84
C VAL A 170 -10.63 -70.85 13.67
N ALA A 171 -11.14 -71.36 14.79
CA ALA A 171 -11.97 -70.60 15.72
C ALA A 171 -11.19 -69.42 16.34
N ASP A 172 -9.95 -69.66 16.77
CA ASP A 172 -9.06 -68.62 17.30
C ASP A 172 -8.77 -67.54 16.23
N ALA A 173 -8.45 -67.94 15.00
CA ALA A 173 -8.24 -67.01 13.89
C ALA A 173 -9.49 -66.18 13.56
N ALA A 174 -10.68 -66.78 13.63
CA ALA A 174 -11.95 -66.07 13.44
C ALA A 174 -12.18 -65.03 14.56
N HIS A 175 -11.86 -65.37 15.80
CA HIS A 175 -11.92 -64.43 16.92
C HIS A 175 -10.93 -63.27 16.74
N THR A 176 -9.67 -63.58 16.42
CA THR A 176 -8.63 -62.57 16.13
C THR A 176 -9.04 -61.63 15.00
N LYS A 177 -9.61 -62.17 13.90
CA LYS A 177 -10.15 -61.36 12.80
C LYS A 177 -11.23 -60.38 13.28
N LYS A 178 -12.16 -60.84 14.13
CA LYS A 178 -13.21 -59.98 14.70
C LYS A 178 -12.61 -58.86 15.56
N THR A 179 -11.62 -59.19 16.40
CA THR A 179 -10.91 -58.19 17.21
C THR A 179 -10.21 -57.14 16.35
N TYR A 180 -9.50 -57.57 15.28
CA TYR A 180 -8.88 -56.63 14.34
C TYR A 180 -9.88 -55.71 13.64
N LEU A 181 -11.04 -56.23 13.23
CA LEU A 181 -12.10 -55.41 12.64
C LEU A 181 -12.62 -54.35 13.61
N HIS A 182 -12.81 -54.70 14.89
CA HIS A 182 -13.22 -53.74 15.92
C HIS A 182 -12.16 -52.66 16.17
N VAL A 183 -10.88 -53.05 16.26
CA VAL A 183 -9.77 -52.09 16.41
C VAL A 183 -9.72 -51.14 15.21
N LEU A 184 -9.81 -51.67 13.99
CA LEU A 184 -9.78 -50.86 12.77
C LEU A 184 -10.96 -49.88 12.70
N GLN A 185 -12.15 -50.33 13.07
CA GLN A 185 -13.34 -49.47 13.16
C GLN A 185 -13.16 -48.35 14.20
N ARG A 186 -12.64 -48.68 15.39
CA ARG A 186 -12.35 -47.71 16.45
C ARG A 186 -11.30 -46.68 16.00
N THR A 187 -10.19 -47.12 15.43
CA THR A 187 -9.13 -46.23 14.93
C THR A 187 -9.65 -45.31 13.81
N LYS A 188 -10.56 -45.80 12.96
CA LYS A 188 -11.22 -44.95 11.95
C LYS A 188 -12.05 -43.85 12.61
N GLN A 189 -12.87 -44.18 13.60
CA GLN A 189 -13.67 -43.21 14.34
C GLN A 189 -12.81 -42.19 15.08
N GLU A 190 -11.74 -42.63 15.74
CA GLU A 190 -10.77 -41.75 16.42
C GLU A 190 -10.09 -40.80 15.44
N LYS A 191 -9.67 -41.29 14.26
CA LYS A 191 -9.09 -40.47 13.19
C LYS A 191 -10.06 -39.40 12.69
N ASP A 192 -11.33 -39.75 12.50
CA ASP A 192 -12.35 -38.80 12.04
C ASP A 192 -12.68 -37.75 13.12
N MET A 193 -12.73 -38.14 14.41
CA MET A 193 -12.83 -37.19 15.52
C MET A 193 -11.64 -36.22 15.58
N VAL A 194 -10.41 -36.72 15.40
CA VAL A 194 -9.20 -35.88 15.39
C VAL A 194 -9.24 -34.91 14.21
N ARG A 195 -9.66 -35.36 13.02
CA ARG A 195 -9.84 -34.47 11.85
C ARG A 195 -10.86 -33.37 12.13
N GLN A 196 -12.00 -33.69 12.73
CA GLN A 196 -13.03 -32.70 13.09
C GLN A 196 -12.50 -31.68 14.10
N LYS A 197 -11.78 -32.12 15.14
CA LYS A 197 -11.12 -31.23 16.11
C LYS A 197 -10.08 -30.33 15.45
N ASN A 198 -9.31 -30.86 14.50
CA ASN A 198 -8.32 -30.07 13.77
C ASN A 198 -8.97 -28.96 12.94
N LEU A 199 -10.07 -29.27 12.23
CA LEU A 199 -10.85 -28.25 11.49
C LEU A 199 -11.40 -27.15 12.41
N LEU A 200 -11.88 -27.50 13.61
CA LEU A 200 -12.33 -26.54 14.62
C LEU A 200 -11.18 -25.66 15.14
N LEU A 201 -10.01 -26.24 15.38
CA LEU A 201 -8.84 -25.47 15.81
C LEU A 201 -8.35 -24.53 14.70
N GLN A 202 -8.36 -24.98 13.45
CA GLN A 202 -8.01 -24.13 12.29
C GLN A 202 -9.00 -22.98 12.09
N SER A 203 -10.31 -23.17 12.34
CA SER A 203 -11.27 -22.07 12.28
C SER A 203 -11.05 -21.07 13.42
N LYS A 204 -10.79 -21.55 14.65
CA LYS A 204 -10.45 -20.69 15.79
C LYS A 204 -9.16 -19.89 15.58
N LEU A 205 -8.10 -20.52 15.05
CA LEU A 205 -6.85 -19.84 14.72
C LEU A 205 -7.06 -18.74 13.66
N ARG A 206 -7.89 -19.00 12.64
CA ARG A 206 -8.25 -18.00 11.64
C ARG A 206 -9.04 -16.82 12.25
N ALA A 207 -9.98 -17.10 13.15
CA ALA A 207 -10.76 -16.08 13.84
C ALA A 207 -9.87 -15.18 14.71
N LEU A 208 -9.03 -15.77 15.58
CA LEU A 208 -8.07 -15.04 16.41
C LEU A 208 -7.08 -14.23 15.55
N GLY A 209 -6.64 -14.79 14.42
CA GLY A 209 -5.78 -14.08 13.48
C GLY A 209 -6.43 -12.86 12.82
N LEU A 210 -7.76 -12.87 12.63
CA LEU A 210 -8.52 -11.70 12.17
C LEU A 210 -8.68 -10.66 13.30
N GLU A 211 -9.05 -11.10 14.50
CA GLU A 211 -9.17 -10.20 15.67
C GLU A 211 -7.87 -9.46 15.97
N LEU A 212 -6.72 -10.14 15.88
CA LEU A 212 -5.42 -9.53 16.10
C LEU A 212 -5.08 -8.48 15.02
N LYS A 213 -5.43 -8.76 13.76
CA LYS A 213 -5.26 -7.80 12.64
C LYS A 213 -6.17 -6.58 12.80
N ASP A 214 -7.39 -6.78 13.26
CA ASP A 214 -8.35 -5.69 13.51
C ASP A 214 -7.90 -4.83 14.70
N GLY A 215 -7.41 -5.46 15.77
CA GLY A 215 -6.79 -4.77 16.91
C GLY A 215 -5.57 -3.94 16.50
N HIS A 216 -4.70 -4.48 15.63
CA HIS A 216 -3.55 -3.74 15.11
C HIS A 216 -3.99 -2.51 14.29
N ARG A 217 -4.95 -2.69 13.38
CA ARG A 217 -5.53 -1.58 12.59
C ARG A 217 -6.14 -0.49 13.46
N ALA A 218 -6.85 -0.87 14.53
CA ALA A 218 -7.43 0.09 15.47
C ALA A 218 -6.36 0.88 16.25
N LEU A 219 -5.26 0.24 16.64
CA LEU A 219 -4.13 0.92 17.28
C LEU A 219 -3.43 1.88 16.32
N ASP A 220 -3.21 1.49 15.07
CA ASP A 220 -2.61 2.36 14.05
C ASP A 220 -3.46 3.60 13.78
N GLN A 221 -4.79 3.44 13.73
CA GLN A 221 -5.72 4.57 13.59
C GLN A 221 -5.63 5.52 14.78
N ARG A 222 -5.63 5.01 16.01
CA ARG A 222 -5.49 5.81 17.24
C ARG A 222 -4.15 6.55 17.27
N LEU A 223 -3.06 5.90 16.86
CA LEU A 223 -1.75 6.52 16.77
C LEU A 223 -1.74 7.67 15.76
N ALA A 224 -2.34 7.48 14.58
CA ALA A 224 -2.44 8.51 13.57
C ALA A 224 -3.30 9.70 14.03
N GLU A 225 -4.42 9.45 14.71
CA GLU A 225 -5.26 10.50 15.32
C GLU A 225 -4.51 11.28 16.40
N TRP A 226 -3.80 10.56 17.26
CA TRP A 226 -2.97 11.18 18.31
C TRP A 226 -1.87 12.05 17.70
N GLN A 227 -1.14 11.56 16.69
CA GLN A 227 -0.12 12.34 15.98
C GLN A 227 -0.70 13.60 15.35
N LYS A 228 -1.86 13.49 14.68
CA LYS A 228 -2.56 14.66 14.12
C LYS A 228 -2.92 15.68 15.20
N SER A 229 -3.44 15.22 16.34
CA SER A 229 -3.77 16.08 17.48
C SER A 229 -2.54 16.78 18.06
N VAL A 230 -1.42 16.06 18.24
CA VAL A 230 -0.15 16.63 18.73
C VAL A 230 0.37 17.70 17.77
N VAL A 231 0.39 17.43 16.47
CA VAL A 231 0.84 18.40 15.45
C VAL A 231 -0.08 19.64 15.43
N ALA A 232 -1.40 19.44 15.49
CA ALA A 232 -2.36 20.54 15.52
C ALA A 232 -2.18 21.43 16.77
N ASN A 233 -1.98 20.81 17.95
CA ASN A 233 -1.73 21.53 19.19
C ASN A 233 -0.40 22.28 19.15
N ALA A 234 0.67 21.65 18.66
CA ALA A 234 1.97 22.30 18.52
C ALA A 234 1.90 23.50 17.55
N ALA A 235 1.19 23.36 16.43
CA ALA A 235 0.96 24.44 15.48
C ALA A 235 0.15 25.59 16.13
N ALA A 236 -0.92 25.28 16.87
CA ALA A 236 -1.73 26.27 17.57
C ALA A 236 -0.94 27.05 18.63
N VAL A 237 -0.07 26.36 19.39
CA VAL A 237 0.83 26.99 20.37
C VAL A 237 1.84 27.89 19.68
N ALA A 238 2.47 27.43 18.59
CA ALA A 238 3.43 28.23 17.81
C ALA A 238 2.78 29.48 17.18
N LEU A 239 1.58 29.34 16.61
CA LEU A 239 0.78 30.44 16.08
C LEU A 239 0.44 31.45 17.17
N SER A 240 -0.04 30.98 18.32
CA SER A 240 -0.38 31.83 19.46
C SER A 240 0.83 32.60 19.98
N ALA A 241 1.99 31.94 20.12
CA ALA A 241 3.25 32.56 20.52
C ALA A 241 3.73 33.63 19.51
N SER A 242 3.58 33.36 18.20
CA SER A 242 3.97 34.31 17.16
C SER A 242 2.99 35.47 17.00
N SER A 243 1.71 35.29 17.37
CA SER A 243 0.65 36.28 17.15
C SER A 243 0.95 37.62 17.82
N GLY A 244 1.58 37.62 19.00
CA GLY A 244 1.99 38.85 19.68
C GLY A 244 3.07 39.64 18.91
N LYS A 245 4.01 38.94 18.27
CA LYS A 245 5.03 39.57 17.42
C LYS A 245 4.40 40.22 16.19
N TRP A 246 3.47 39.53 15.54
CA TRP A 246 2.75 40.06 14.38
C TRP A 246 1.88 41.27 14.72
N ARG A 247 1.15 41.23 15.85
CA ARG A 247 0.41 42.41 16.33
C ARG A 247 1.32 43.61 16.56
N ARG A 248 2.50 43.41 17.18
CA ARG A 248 3.49 44.48 17.35
C ARG A 248 4.00 45.01 16.02
N MET A 249 4.32 44.12 15.07
CA MET A 249 4.75 44.52 13.73
C MET A 249 3.68 45.37 13.04
N LEU A 250 2.42 44.93 13.07
CA LEU A 250 1.29 45.67 12.49
C LEU A 250 1.08 47.03 13.15
N CYS A 251 1.27 47.15 14.48
CA CYS A 251 1.22 48.45 15.15
C CYS A 251 2.35 49.38 14.68
N ILE A 252 3.56 48.86 14.50
CA ILE A 252 4.70 49.64 13.98
C ILE A 252 4.44 50.08 12.54
N GLU A 253 3.93 49.20 11.68
CA GLU A 253 3.55 49.54 10.30
C GLU A 253 2.50 50.65 10.27
N LYS A 254 1.48 50.58 11.13
CA LYS A 254 0.47 51.65 11.27
C LYS A 254 1.08 52.97 11.75
N LEU A 255 2.01 52.94 12.70
CA LEU A 255 2.71 54.14 13.17
C LEU A 255 3.55 54.77 12.05
N ILE A 256 4.28 53.97 11.29
CA ILE A 256 5.08 54.43 10.13
C ILE A 256 4.15 55.02 9.06
N ALA A 257 3.06 54.32 8.71
CA ALA A 257 2.10 54.80 7.73
C ALA A 257 1.49 56.15 8.14
N ASN A 258 1.06 56.29 9.40
CA ASN A 258 0.53 57.55 9.93
C ASN A 258 1.58 58.66 9.93
N PHE A 259 2.83 58.37 10.29
CA PHE A 259 3.92 59.35 10.26
C PHE A 259 4.22 59.83 8.84
N LEU A 260 4.31 58.91 7.87
CA LEU A 260 4.52 59.23 6.46
C LEU A 260 3.34 60.04 5.90
N GLN A 261 2.10 59.67 6.24
CA GLN A 261 0.91 60.42 5.85
C GLN A 261 0.94 61.85 6.41
N LYS A 262 1.23 62.02 7.70
CA LYS A 262 1.33 63.35 8.33
C LYS A 262 2.47 64.17 7.72
N SER A 263 3.63 63.56 7.49
CA SER A 263 4.75 64.25 6.84
C SER A 263 4.40 64.69 5.42
N ASN A 264 3.66 63.86 4.67
CA ASN A 264 3.26 64.20 3.32
C ASN A 264 2.25 65.36 3.31
N VAL A 265 1.24 65.33 4.18
CA VAL A 265 0.28 66.44 4.35
C VAL A 265 1.01 67.74 4.71
N ASN A 266 1.90 67.70 5.71
CA ASN A 266 2.68 68.87 6.11
C ASN A 266 3.56 69.42 4.96
N ASN A 267 4.13 68.54 4.14
CA ASN A 267 4.93 68.96 2.99
C ASN A 267 4.04 69.61 1.93
N VAL A 268 2.89 69.01 1.62
CA VAL A 268 1.91 69.57 0.68
C VAL A 268 1.43 70.95 1.17
N GLU A 269 1.10 71.11 2.44
CA GLU A 269 0.71 72.41 3.01
C GLU A 269 1.81 73.47 2.88
N LYS A 270 3.07 73.10 3.11
CA LYS A 270 4.22 74.01 2.92
C LYS A 270 4.41 74.40 1.45
N TRP A 271 4.30 73.44 0.54
CA TRP A 271 4.37 73.70 -0.91
C TRP A 271 3.23 74.59 -1.36
N GLN A 272 2.00 74.32 -0.89
CA GLN A 272 0.83 75.13 -1.19
C GLN A 272 1.00 76.56 -0.68
N TYR A 273 1.43 76.74 0.57
CA TYR A 273 1.71 78.08 1.12
C TYR A 273 2.76 78.84 0.31
N THR A 274 3.81 78.14 -0.13
CA THR A 274 4.88 78.72 -0.95
C THR A 274 4.33 79.13 -2.31
N GLU A 275 3.54 78.27 -2.96
CA GLU A 275 2.89 78.53 -4.23
C GLU A 275 1.88 79.68 -4.13
N ASP A 276 1.02 79.70 -3.10
CA ASP A 276 0.07 80.79 -2.84
C ASP A 276 0.79 82.13 -2.63
N THR A 277 1.98 82.10 -2.00
CA THR A 277 2.81 83.30 -1.82
C THR A 277 3.40 83.77 -3.15
N PHE A 278 3.92 82.85 -3.96
CA PHE A 278 4.38 83.18 -5.31
C PHE A 278 3.24 83.68 -6.19
N GLN A 279 2.06 83.08 -6.10
CA GLN A 279 0.87 83.51 -6.81
C GLN A 279 0.49 84.96 -6.47
N LYS A 280 0.48 85.33 -5.19
CA LYS A 280 0.27 86.73 -4.76
C LYS A 280 1.34 87.68 -5.31
N ILE A 281 2.60 87.23 -5.37
CA ILE A 281 3.67 88.04 -5.96
C ILE A 281 3.48 88.19 -7.47
N ARG A 282 3.10 87.11 -8.18
CA ARG A 282 2.77 87.14 -9.61
C ARG A 282 1.64 88.13 -9.88
N GLU A 283 0.55 88.05 -9.12
CA GLU A 283 -0.60 88.96 -9.21
C GLU A 283 -0.21 90.41 -8.95
N ALA A 284 0.65 90.67 -7.96
CA ALA A 284 1.08 92.03 -7.63
C ALA A 284 2.10 92.62 -8.63
N THR A 285 2.92 91.79 -9.28
CA THR A 285 4.02 92.24 -10.15
C THR A 285 3.71 92.14 -11.65
N GLY A 286 2.72 91.33 -12.03
CA GLY A 286 2.42 90.99 -13.42
C GLY A 286 3.44 90.04 -14.08
N LEU A 287 4.37 89.49 -13.29
CA LEU A 287 5.39 88.55 -13.78
C LEU A 287 4.85 87.13 -13.66
N VAL A 288 4.92 86.35 -14.74
CA VAL A 288 4.35 84.99 -14.77
C VAL A 288 5.40 83.94 -14.35
N ASP A 289 6.67 84.16 -14.69
CA ASP A 289 7.76 83.24 -14.37
C ASP A 289 8.37 83.52 -12.98
N VAL A 290 8.40 82.49 -12.14
CA VAL A 290 9.02 82.52 -10.81
C VAL A 290 10.51 82.88 -10.91
N MET A 291 11.22 82.40 -11.93
CA MET A 291 12.64 82.69 -12.09
C MET A 291 12.89 84.16 -12.46
N GLU A 292 11.99 84.77 -13.22
CA GLU A 292 12.05 86.20 -13.52
C GLU A 292 11.79 87.04 -12.27
N ILE A 293 10.82 86.66 -11.43
CA ILE A 293 10.55 87.30 -10.13
C ILE A 293 11.79 87.23 -9.23
N VAL A 294 12.38 86.04 -9.07
CA VAL A 294 13.58 85.85 -8.24
C VAL A 294 14.74 86.67 -8.78
N SER A 295 14.97 86.65 -10.11
CA SER A 295 16.04 87.42 -10.76
C SER A 295 15.85 88.93 -10.57
N LYS A 296 14.65 89.46 -10.81
CA LYS A 296 14.33 90.88 -10.59
C LYS A 296 14.45 91.28 -9.12
N PHE A 297 14.07 90.42 -8.19
CA PHE A 297 14.22 90.70 -6.77
C PHE A 297 15.69 90.75 -6.35
N LEU A 298 16.50 89.78 -6.77
CA LEU A 298 17.95 89.75 -6.50
C LEU A 298 18.68 90.94 -7.16
N ASN A 299 18.25 91.36 -8.35
CA ASN A 299 18.84 92.49 -9.07
C ASN A 299 18.21 93.84 -8.72
N ARG A 300 17.17 93.88 -7.89
CA ARG A 300 16.37 95.07 -7.60
C ARG A 300 17.21 96.25 -7.16
N ASP A 301 18.17 96.02 -6.28
CA ASP A 301 19.00 97.10 -5.74
C ASP A 301 19.99 97.62 -6.79
N SER A 302 20.50 96.73 -7.65
CA SER A 302 21.39 97.10 -8.76
C SER A 302 20.65 97.89 -9.86
N GLU A 303 19.42 97.49 -10.19
CA GLU A 303 18.57 98.17 -11.17
C GLU A 303 18.07 99.51 -10.63
N ASN A 304 17.65 99.57 -9.36
CA ASN A 304 17.31 100.83 -8.70
C ASN A 304 18.50 101.79 -8.63
N GLN A 305 19.71 101.27 -8.42
CA GLN A 305 20.92 102.09 -8.45
C GLN A 305 21.20 102.64 -9.86
N LYS A 306 21.03 101.83 -10.90
CA LYS A 306 21.12 102.30 -12.30
C LYS A 306 20.06 103.36 -12.62
N LEU A 307 18.82 103.17 -12.19
CA LEU A 307 17.76 104.16 -12.37
C LEU A 307 18.06 105.47 -11.64
N LYS A 308 18.58 105.41 -10.41
CA LYS A 308 19.03 106.60 -9.68
C LYS A 308 20.17 107.32 -10.41
N GLN A 309 21.13 106.58 -10.95
CA GLN A 309 22.21 107.16 -11.75
C GLN A 309 21.68 107.83 -13.01
N LEU A 310 20.78 107.16 -13.75
CA LEU A 310 20.13 107.73 -14.93
C LEU A 310 19.28 108.95 -14.59
N ALA A 311 18.58 108.95 -13.45
CA ALA A 311 17.82 110.11 -12.99
C ALA A 311 18.73 111.30 -12.68
N VAL A 312 19.83 111.08 -11.95
CA VAL A 312 20.83 112.11 -11.65
C VAL A 312 21.50 112.64 -12.92
N GLU A 313 21.79 111.76 -13.87
CA GLU A 313 22.35 112.13 -15.16
C GLU A 313 21.34 112.93 -16.01
N ALA A 314 20.07 112.52 -16.04
CA ALA A 314 19.00 113.25 -16.70
C ALA A 314 18.78 114.64 -16.07
N GLU A 315 18.80 114.75 -14.74
CA GLU A 315 18.74 116.03 -14.03
C GLU A 315 19.93 116.92 -14.39
N ARG A 316 21.15 116.36 -14.43
CA ARG A 316 22.35 117.08 -14.87
C ARG A 316 22.23 117.57 -16.32
N ASN A 317 21.70 116.75 -17.22
CA ASN A 317 21.51 117.10 -18.62
C ASN A 317 20.43 118.19 -18.80
N LEU A 318 19.33 118.12 -18.04
CA LEU A 318 18.30 119.17 -18.00
C LEU A 318 18.87 120.48 -17.47
N GLU A 319 19.66 120.43 -16.41
CA GLU A 319 20.33 121.61 -15.85
C GLU A 319 21.35 122.20 -16.85
N GLY A 320 22.07 121.35 -17.58
CA GLY A 320 22.95 121.76 -18.67
C GLY A 320 22.18 122.47 -19.79
N SER A 321 21.07 121.89 -20.24
CA SER A 321 20.21 122.48 -21.28
C SER A 321 19.57 123.79 -20.81
N ARG A 322 19.18 123.91 -19.54
CA ARG A 322 18.69 125.16 -18.94
C ARG A 322 19.75 126.25 -18.92
N LYS A 323 20.99 125.90 -18.57
CA LYS A 323 22.13 126.83 -18.61
C LYS A 323 22.42 127.29 -20.03
N GLU A 324 22.42 126.38 -20.99
CA GLU A 324 22.61 126.71 -22.41
C GLU A 324 21.48 127.59 -22.94
N TYR A 325 20.22 127.30 -22.59
CA TYR A 325 19.10 128.16 -22.91
C TYR A 325 19.24 129.56 -22.27
N HIS A 326 19.61 129.64 -20.99
CA HIS A 326 19.88 130.91 -20.33
C HIS A 326 21.04 131.67 -20.96
N GLU A 327 22.09 130.97 -21.41
CA GLU A 327 23.22 131.55 -22.13
C GLU A 327 22.78 132.13 -23.48
N ILE A 328 21.98 131.38 -24.25
CA ILE A 328 21.41 131.85 -25.53
C ILE A 328 20.52 133.06 -25.31
N VAL A 329 19.63 133.02 -24.31
CA VAL A 329 18.76 134.16 -23.96
C VAL A 329 19.59 135.35 -23.49
N ARG A 330 20.63 135.15 -22.68
CA ARG A 330 21.48 136.22 -22.20
C ARG A 330 22.30 136.85 -23.32
N ARG A 331 22.88 136.06 -24.22
CA ARG A 331 23.53 136.57 -25.45
C ARG A 331 22.54 137.32 -26.32
N ALA A 332 21.34 136.79 -26.52
CA ALA A 332 20.29 137.47 -27.27
C ALA A 332 19.95 138.83 -26.64
N VAL A 333 19.89 138.93 -25.31
CA VAL A 333 19.66 140.19 -24.58
C VAL A 333 20.85 141.16 -24.70
N GLU A 334 22.09 140.67 -24.54
CA GLU A 334 23.31 141.48 -24.70
C GLU A 334 23.46 142.02 -26.13
N GLU A 335 23.11 141.21 -27.15
CA GLU A 335 23.14 141.61 -28.55
C GLU A 335 21.96 142.53 -28.93
N LEU A 336 20.80 142.37 -28.29
CA LEU A 336 19.67 143.32 -28.41
C LEU A 336 20.03 144.71 -27.87
N ALA A 337 20.88 144.80 -26.85
CA ALA A 337 21.38 146.08 -26.33
C ALA A 337 22.30 146.82 -27.32
N LEU A 338 22.82 146.15 -28.36
CA LEU A 338 23.71 146.72 -29.39
C LEU A 338 22.97 147.22 -30.65
N GLY A 339 21.63 147.18 -30.69
CA GLY A 339 20.83 148.00 -31.59
C GLY A 339 20.83 147.65 -33.09
N SER A 340 21.13 146.41 -33.49
CA SER A 340 21.14 145.99 -34.90
C SER A 340 19.86 145.20 -35.30
N CYS A 341 18.89 145.88 -35.91
CA CYS A 341 17.57 145.34 -36.27
C CYS A 341 17.54 144.22 -37.35
N SER A 342 18.66 143.85 -37.97
CA SER A 342 18.71 142.68 -38.88
C SER A 342 18.70 141.34 -38.14
N HIS A 343 19.02 141.33 -36.83
CA HIS A 343 19.25 140.11 -36.05
C HIS A 343 17.97 139.48 -35.47
N ILE A 344 16.88 140.25 -35.32
CA ILE A 344 15.60 139.74 -34.81
C ILE A 344 15.08 138.60 -35.71
N ARG A 345 15.27 138.68 -37.03
CA ARG A 345 14.85 137.61 -37.96
C ARG A 345 15.68 136.33 -37.79
N SER A 346 16.97 136.45 -37.46
CA SER A 346 17.84 135.30 -37.18
C SER A 346 17.43 134.59 -35.89
N LEU A 347 17.03 135.36 -34.87
CA LEU A 347 16.56 134.83 -33.59
C LEU A 347 15.25 134.05 -33.73
N TYR A 348 14.28 134.58 -34.49
CA TYR A 348 13.06 133.83 -34.79
C TYR A 348 13.35 132.57 -35.62
N ALA A 349 14.26 132.62 -36.60
CA ALA A 349 14.64 131.44 -37.37
C ALA A 349 15.31 130.34 -36.51
N ALA A 350 16.16 130.73 -35.55
CA ALA A 350 16.77 129.79 -34.61
C ALA A 350 15.73 129.18 -33.66
N LEU A 351 14.78 129.98 -33.17
CA LEU A 351 13.69 129.52 -32.32
C LEU A 351 12.77 128.53 -33.06
N ASP A 352 12.46 128.81 -34.32
CA ASP A 352 11.59 127.97 -35.16
C ASP A 352 12.28 126.65 -35.56
N ALA A 353 13.59 126.68 -35.84
CA ALA A 353 14.40 125.47 -36.04
C ALA A 353 14.42 124.57 -34.80
N HIS A 354 14.46 125.17 -33.60
CA HIS A 354 14.42 124.42 -32.34
C HIS A 354 13.03 123.81 -32.08
N ALA A 355 11.94 124.52 -32.38
CA ALA A 355 10.57 124.02 -32.27
C ALA A 355 10.32 122.81 -33.21
N GLN A 356 10.82 122.86 -34.44
CA GLN A 356 10.70 121.75 -35.40
C GLN A 356 11.45 120.49 -34.98
N SER A 357 12.58 120.64 -34.28
CA SER A 357 13.33 119.50 -33.71
C SER A 357 12.50 118.74 -32.68
N TRP A 358 11.79 119.47 -31.81
CA TRP A 358 10.92 118.90 -30.79
C TRP A 358 9.75 118.10 -31.37
N ASN A 359 9.07 118.63 -32.40
CA ASN A 359 7.95 117.92 -33.03
C ASN A 359 8.37 116.61 -33.72
N ARG A 360 9.59 116.55 -34.30
CA ARG A 360 10.12 115.29 -34.86
C ARG A 360 10.34 114.22 -33.78
N GLY A 361 10.78 114.63 -32.58
CA GLY A 361 10.90 113.75 -31.43
C GLY A 361 9.56 113.11 -31.04
N LEU A 362 8.50 113.92 -30.97
CA LEU A 362 7.17 113.47 -30.54
C LEU A 362 6.58 112.41 -31.49
N HIS A 363 6.66 112.60 -32.82
CA HIS A 363 6.15 111.63 -33.79
C HIS A 363 6.91 110.29 -33.80
N SER A 364 8.21 110.32 -33.54
CA SER A 364 8.99 109.09 -33.39
C SER A 364 8.71 108.33 -32.09
N TYR A 365 8.09 108.97 -31.09
CA TYR A 365 7.57 108.29 -29.89
C TYR A 365 6.20 107.65 -30.17
N ASP A 366 5.32 108.36 -30.87
CA ASP A 366 3.98 107.86 -31.22
C ASP A 366 4.02 106.63 -32.15
N ALA A 367 4.96 106.62 -33.11
CA ALA A 367 5.22 105.47 -33.97
C ALA A 367 5.81 104.24 -33.25
N ARG A 368 6.33 104.42 -32.01
CA ARG A 368 6.83 103.32 -31.17
C ARG A 368 5.77 102.76 -30.23
N CYS A 369 4.64 103.46 -30.04
CA CYS A 369 3.53 103.03 -29.19
C CYS A 369 2.42 102.27 -29.94
N SER A 370 2.50 102.12 -31.27
CA SER A 370 1.48 101.47 -32.11
C SER A 370 1.76 100.00 -32.48
N LEU A 371 2.64 99.29 -31.74
CA LEU A 371 2.79 97.82 -31.83
C LEU A 371 2.74 97.23 -30.40
N PRO A 372 2.06 96.10 -30.11
CA PRO A 372 1.77 95.00 -31.04
C PRO A 372 0.37 94.30 -30.92
N GLU A 373 -0.21 93.90 -32.05
CA GLU A 373 -1.33 92.93 -32.18
C GLU A 373 -0.84 91.46 -32.38
N HIS A 374 0.28 91.05 -31.78
CA HIS A 374 0.88 89.72 -32.02
C HIS A 374 0.47 88.60 -31.03
N SER A 375 -0.69 88.71 -30.35
CA SER A 375 -1.14 87.69 -29.38
C SER A 375 -2.17 86.67 -29.93
N LEU A 376 -2.46 86.68 -31.23
CA LEU A 376 -3.52 85.84 -31.81
C LEU A 376 -3.04 84.46 -32.32
N GLU A 377 -1.73 84.21 -32.46
CA GLU A 377 -1.21 82.92 -32.95
C GLU A 377 -1.20 81.82 -31.87
N GLY A 378 -1.10 82.17 -30.58
CA GLY A 378 -1.08 81.18 -29.49
C GLY A 378 -2.40 80.43 -29.28
N ALA A 379 -3.53 81.07 -29.59
CA ALA A 379 -4.85 80.49 -29.39
C ALA A 379 -5.17 79.37 -30.40
N GLU A 380 -4.73 79.51 -31.65
CA GLU A 380 -4.97 78.53 -32.71
C GLU A 380 -4.05 77.29 -32.59
N GLU A 381 -2.84 77.45 -32.06
CA GLU A 381 -1.93 76.34 -31.74
C GLU A 381 -2.51 75.43 -30.65
N ALA A 382 -3.11 76.04 -29.61
CA ALA A 382 -3.72 75.33 -28.49
C ALA A 382 -4.95 74.50 -28.91
N LYS A 383 -5.78 75.03 -29.81
CA LYS A 383 -6.93 74.30 -30.39
C LYS A 383 -6.49 73.09 -31.20
N ARG A 384 -5.43 73.20 -32.00
CA ARG A 384 -4.87 72.08 -32.79
C ARG A 384 -4.37 70.94 -31.89
N CYS A 385 -3.71 71.28 -30.77
CA CYS A 385 -3.23 70.27 -29.82
C CYS A 385 -4.39 69.51 -29.14
N ALA A 386 -5.40 70.25 -28.68
CA ALA A 386 -6.60 69.65 -28.06
C ALA A 386 -7.35 68.71 -29.01
N ALA A 387 -7.50 69.09 -30.28
CA ALA A 387 -8.11 68.24 -31.30
C ALA A 387 -7.34 66.92 -31.53
N SER A 388 -6.00 66.96 -31.49
CA SER A 388 -5.18 65.77 -31.63
C SER A 388 -5.32 64.79 -30.45
N ILE A 389 -5.54 65.29 -29.24
CA ILE A 389 -5.70 64.44 -28.05
C ILE A 389 -7.06 63.74 -28.09
N ASN A 390 -8.13 64.46 -28.42
CA ASN A 390 -9.47 63.88 -28.57
C ASN A 390 -9.47 62.72 -29.58
N ALA A 391 -8.86 62.93 -30.75
CA ALA A 391 -8.80 61.90 -31.79
C ALA A 391 -8.18 60.57 -31.29
N LYS A 392 -7.20 60.63 -30.38
CA LYS A 392 -6.61 59.43 -29.76
C LYS A 392 -7.52 58.80 -28.71
N LEU A 393 -8.24 59.59 -27.93
CA LEU A 393 -9.20 59.09 -26.93
C LEU A 393 -10.42 58.43 -27.60
N MET A 394 -10.88 58.97 -28.73
CA MET A 394 -11.89 58.34 -29.58
C MET A 394 -11.44 56.98 -30.12
N GLN A 395 -10.19 56.85 -30.58
CA GLN A 395 -9.66 55.56 -31.04
C GLN A 395 -9.65 54.49 -29.94
N LEU A 396 -9.52 54.90 -28.68
CA LEU A 396 -9.58 54.00 -27.52
C LEU A 396 -11.02 53.74 -27.05
N GLY A 397 -12.03 54.36 -27.68
CA GLY A 397 -13.44 54.24 -27.31
C GLY A 397 -13.79 54.95 -25.99
N LEU A 398 -12.98 55.92 -25.56
CA LEU A 398 -13.11 56.58 -24.26
C LEU A 398 -13.87 57.91 -24.33
N GLU A 399 -13.89 58.58 -25.48
CA GLU A 399 -14.61 59.84 -25.71
C GLU A 399 -15.41 59.83 -27.03
N GLY A 400 -16.41 60.72 -27.12
CA GLY A 400 -17.09 61.06 -28.38
C GLY A 400 -16.47 62.28 -29.06
N ALA A 401 -16.80 62.51 -30.34
CA ALA A 401 -16.25 63.62 -31.12
C ALA A 401 -16.63 64.97 -30.50
N TYR A 402 -15.63 65.80 -30.16
CA TYR A 402 -15.82 67.14 -29.64
C TYR A 402 -15.57 68.17 -30.74
N ASP A 403 -16.49 69.11 -30.92
CA ASP A 403 -16.37 70.17 -31.93
C ASP A 403 -15.65 71.39 -31.35
N PHE A 404 -14.40 71.59 -31.77
CA PHE A 404 -13.56 72.72 -31.34
C PHE A 404 -13.89 74.04 -32.06
N ASN A 405 -14.86 74.04 -32.98
CA ASN A 405 -15.34 75.26 -33.64
C ASN A 405 -16.59 75.85 -32.99
N ALA A 406 -17.23 75.12 -32.06
CA ALA A 406 -18.28 75.69 -31.22
C ALA A 406 -17.63 76.64 -30.19
N ASP A 407 -18.29 77.76 -29.86
CA ASP A 407 -17.81 78.81 -28.92
C ASP A 407 -17.54 78.32 -27.47
N ALA A 408 -17.58 77.01 -27.23
CA ALA A 408 -17.13 76.41 -25.98
C ALA A 408 -15.61 76.60 -25.86
N SER A 409 -15.19 77.31 -24.81
CA SER A 409 -13.78 77.61 -24.57
C SER A 409 -12.97 76.31 -24.46
N LEU A 410 -11.70 76.36 -24.91
CA LEU A 410 -10.69 75.32 -24.70
C LEU A 410 -10.67 74.81 -23.24
N GLU A 411 -11.04 75.68 -22.31
CA GLU A 411 -11.19 75.44 -20.87
C GLU A 411 -12.24 74.35 -20.56
N CYS A 412 -13.40 74.36 -21.23
CA CYS A 412 -14.43 73.33 -21.05
C CYS A 412 -13.94 71.95 -21.52
N TYR A 413 -13.15 71.89 -22.60
CA TYR A 413 -12.56 70.63 -23.06
C TYR A 413 -11.54 70.09 -22.06
N CYS A 414 -10.63 70.95 -21.57
CA CYS A 414 -9.65 70.57 -20.55
C CYS A 414 -10.31 70.04 -19.26
N GLN A 415 -11.39 70.67 -18.82
CA GLN A 415 -12.12 70.25 -17.63
C GLN A 415 -12.81 68.90 -17.83
N HIS A 416 -13.43 68.68 -19.00
CA HIS A 416 -14.05 67.38 -19.33
C HIS A 416 -13.02 66.24 -19.34
N LEU A 417 -11.85 66.48 -19.93
CA LEU A 417 -10.75 65.52 -20.01
C LEU A 417 -10.27 65.10 -18.62
N GLN A 418 -10.19 66.06 -17.69
CA GLN A 418 -9.77 65.83 -16.31
C GLN A 418 -10.79 65.01 -15.51
N GLU A 419 -12.09 65.27 -15.69
CA GLU A 419 -13.14 64.64 -14.89
C GLU A 419 -13.55 63.27 -15.40
N GLN A 420 -13.56 63.03 -16.71
CA GLN A 420 -14.12 61.80 -17.29
C GLN A 420 -13.05 60.87 -17.86
N SER A 421 -12.14 61.41 -18.66
CA SER A 421 -11.29 60.59 -19.53
C SER A 421 -10.04 60.07 -18.83
N ILE A 422 -9.45 60.86 -17.93
CA ILE A 422 -8.29 60.44 -17.13
C ILE A 422 -8.64 59.28 -16.17
N PRO A 423 -9.74 59.32 -15.39
CA PRO A 423 -10.13 58.19 -14.54
C PRO A 423 -10.43 56.91 -15.34
N ALA A 424 -11.06 57.03 -16.51
CA ALA A 424 -11.34 55.89 -17.39
C ALA A 424 -10.05 55.24 -17.93
N LEU A 425 -9.04 56.04 -18.29
CA LEU A 425 -7.71 55.53 -18.65
C LEU A 425 -7.03 54.77 -17.50
N PHE A 426 -7.15 55.26 -16.27
CA PHE A 426 -6.60 54.56 -15.10
C PHE A 426 -7.31 53.23 -14.81
N ALA A 427 -8.60 53.11 -15.10
CA ALA A 427 -9.35 51.87 -14.93
C ALA A 427 -8.98 50.78 -15.96
N LEU A 428 -8.45 51.16 -17.13
CA LEU A 428 -7.99 50.24 -18.18
C LEU A 428 -6.58 49.68 -17.92
N LEU A 429 -5.83 50.22 -16.96
CA LEU A 429 -4.53 49.69 -16.60
C LEU A 429 -4.70 48.38 -15.80
N PRO A 430 -4.15 47.25 -16.26
CA PRO A 430 -4.29 45.97 -15.58
C PRO A 430 -3.70 46.06 -14.16
N ASP A 431 -4.49 45.66 -13.19
CA ASP A 431 -4.20 45.72 -11.76
C ASP A 431 -3.04 44.74 -11.43
N THR A 432 -1.80 45.22 -11.55
CA THR A 432 -0.55 44.43 -11.44
C THR A 432 -0.30 43.84 -10.04
N LYS A 433 -1.24 43.94 -9.11
CA LYS A 433 -1.09 43.53 -7.71
C LYS A 433 -1.59 42.12 -7.36
N LYS A 434 -2.03 41.30 -8.32
CA LYS A 434 -2.60 39.95 -8.02
C LYS A 434 -1.83 38.72 -8.51
N GLN A 435 -0.56 38.81 -8.90
CA GLN A 435 0.22 37.64 -9.37
C GLN A 435 1.32 37.12 -8.42
N SER A 436 1.32 37.47 -7.13
CA SER A 436 2.34 37.00 -6.18
C SER A 436 1.83 36.12 -5.03
N GLN A 437 0.73 35.38 -5.22
CA GLN A 437 0.33 34.29 -4.32
C GLN A 437 -0.33 33.14 -5.10
N SER A 438 0.49 32.23 -5.62
CA SER A 438 0.15 30.83 -5.89
C SER A 438 1.40 29.98 -5.74
#